data_AF-A0A5E4JVF6-F1
#
_entry.id   AF-A0A5E4JVF6-F1
#
_cell.length_a   1.000
_cell.length_b   1.000
_cell.length_c   1.000
_cell.angle_alpha   90.00
_cell.angle_beta   90.00
_cell.angle_gamma   90.00
#
_symmetry.space_group_name_H-M   'P 1'
#
loop_
_entity.id
_entity.type
_entity.pdbx_description
1 polymer ?
#
loop_
_entity_poly.entity_id
_entity_poly.type
_entity_poly.pdbx_seq_one_letter_code
_entity_poly.pdbx_strand_id
1 'polypeptide(L)'
;MPILSIKPIGTGKLVYYGISEANEFKYVPHYPIFWTELMKYVTEQQDVRNLNFKAGDTLILDREQKIKTPSKIVKRAALVLDEVGVYELDDRIIAVNLVDEMESNVNLDKPVGTMSTEYELKPVKEKREFAWDIWLLAIALFFVVLEVFFIRYRGDV
;
A
#
# COMPACT_ATOMS: atom_id res chain seq x y z
N MET A 1 -14.77 5.59 -29.16
CA MET A 1 -13.57 6.00 -28.40
C MET A 1 -13.22 4.88 -27.43
N PRO A 2 -11.93 4.62 -27.13
CA PRO A 2 -11.57 3.58 -26.19
C PRO A 2 -12.12 3.91 -24.79
N ILE A 3 -12.63 2.91 -24.08
CA ILE A 3 -13.27 3.09 -22.76
C ILE A 3 -12.21 3.10 -21.64
N LEU A 4 -11.13 2.35 -21.82
CA LEU A 4 -9.95 2.33 -20.97
C LEU A 4 -8.71 2.19 -21.86
N SER A 5 -7.64 2.93 -21.58
CA SER A 5 -6.36 2.76 -22.29
C SER A 5 -5.20 3.04 -21.35
N ILE A 6 -4.14 2.25 -21.47
CA ILE A 6 -2.96 2.36 -20.61
C ILE A 6 -1.75 2.54 -21.50
N LYS A 7 -0.91 3.52 -21.20
CA LYS A 7 0.33 3.79 -21.92
C LYS A 7 1.49 3.99 -20.95
N PRO A 8 2.62 3.28 -21.10
CA PRO A 8 3.82 3.58 -20.33
C PRO A 8 4.39 4.94 -20.76
N ILE A 9 4.70 5.79 -19.79
CA ILE A 9 5.34 7.11 -20.00
C ILE A 9 6.50 7.23 -18.99
N GLY A 10 7.72 7.09 -19.49
CA GLY A 10 8.92 7.11 -18.65
C GLY A 10 8.92 5.96 -17.63
N THR A 11 9.05 6.30 -16.34
CA THR A 11 8.99 5.38 -15.20
C THR A 11 7.58 5.15 -14.65
N GLY A 12 6.54 5.74 -15.25
CA GLY A 12 5.15 5.63 -14.81
C GLY A 12 4.21 5.10 -15.89
N LYS A 13 2.95 4.88 -15.53
CA LYS A 13 1.88 4.46 -16.46
C LYS A 13 0.78 5.53 -16.48
N LEU A 14 0.41 5.98 -17.68
CA LEU A 14 -0.74 6.84 -17.90
C LEU A 14 -1.96 5.98 -18.17
N VAL A 15 -3.03 6.19 -17.40
CA VAL A 15 -4.33 5.55 -17.64
C VAL A 15 -5.34 6.59 -18.11
N TYR A 16 -5.95 6.33 -19.26
CA TYR A 16 -7.10 7.05 -19.77
C TYR A 16 -8.37 6.30 -19.36
N TYR A 17 -9.22 6.98 -18.58
CA TYR A 17 -10.53 6.50 -18.17
C TYR A 17 -11.61 7.27 -18.95
N GLY A 18 -12.31 6.58 -19.85
CA GLY A 18 -13.28 7.16 -20.78
C GLY A 18 -14.74 6.78 -20.49
N ILE A 19 -15.04 6.23 -19.31
CA ILE A 19 -16.42 5.93 -18.92
C ILE A 19 -17.14 7.25 -18.63
N SER A 20 -18.23 7.49 -19.34
CA SER A 20 -19.04 8.70 -19.17
C SER A 20 -19.69 8.76 -17.78
N GLU A 21 -19.78 9.96 -17.22
CA GLU A 21 -20.53 10.24 -15.97
C GLU A 21 -22.02 9.89 -16.04
N ALA A 22 -22.58 9.78 -17.24
CA ALA A 22 -23.95 9.33 -17.46
C ALA A 22 -24.14 7.82 -17.27
N ASN A 23 -23.05 7.06 -17.11
CA ASN A 23 -23.08 5.62 -16.91
C ASN A 23 -23.39 5.26 -15.45
N GLU A 24 -24.21 4.23 -15.26
CA GLU A 24 -24.57 3.68 -13.95
C GLU A 24 -23.42 2.97 -13.24
N PHE A 25 -22.27 2.80 -13.91
CA PHE A 25 -21.09 2.16 -13.37
C PHE A 25 -20.65 2.72 -12.00
N LYS A 26 -20.87 4.00 -11.72
CA LYS A 26 -20.54 4.60 -10.40
C LYS A 26 -21.41 4.11 -9.24
N TYR A 27 -22.55 3.49 -9.51
CA TYR A 27 -23.49 3.00 -8.51
C TYR A 27 -23.36 1.49 -8.26
N VAL A 28 -22.57 0.77 -9.06
CA VAL A 28 -22.38 -0.67 -8.83
C VAL A 28 -21.28 -0.91 -7.79
N PRO A 29 -21.39 -1.97 -6.96
CA PRO A 29 -20.36 -2.32 -5.97
C PRO A 29 -18.96 -2.55 -6.57
N HIS A 30 -18.88 -2.81 -7.87
CA HIS A 30 -17.62 -3.02 -8.59
C HIS A 30 -16.83 -1.72 -8.85
N TYR A 31 -17.44 -0.54 -8.71
CA TYR A 31 -16.78 0.75 -8.92
C TYR A 31 -15.53 0.96 -8.05
N PRO A 32 -15.60 0.84 -6.70
CA PRO A 32 -14.40 0.97 -5.86
C PRO A 32 -13.38 -0.16 -6.07
N ILE A 33 -13.85 -1.37 -6.41
CA ILE A 33 -12.98 -2.52 -6.68
C ILE A 33 -12.14 -2.25 -7.94
N PHE A 34 -12.76 -1.70 -8.99
CA PHE A 34 -12.09 -1.33 -10.22
C PHE A 34 -10.92 -0.36 -9.98
N TRP A 35 -11.13 0.71 -9.21
CA TRP A 35 -10.06 1.66 -8.89
C TRP A 35 -8.95 1.02 -8.06
N THR A 36 -9.30 0.14 -7.13
CA THR A 36 -8.32 -0.58 -6.29
C THR A 36 -7.41 -1.46 -7.16
N GLU A 37 -7.99 -2.26 -8.05
CA GLU A 37 -7.24 -3.13 -8.96
C GLU A 37 -6.44 -2.33 -10.01
N LEU A 38 -7.00 -1.23 -10.52
CA LEU A 38 -6.30 -0.34 -11.44
C LEU A 38 -5.06 0.28 -10.79
N MET A 39 -5.19 0.73 -9.53
CA MET A 39 -4.06 1.28 -8.78
C MET A 39 -2.98 0.23 -8.53
N LYS A 40 -3.33 -0.99 -8.15
CA LYS A 40 -2.37 -2.10 -8.02
C LYS A 40 -1.61 -2.36 -9.32
N TYR A 41 -2.34 -2.39 -10.44
CA TYR A 41 -1.75 -2.61 -11.77
C TYR A 41 -0.81 -1.47 -12.22
N VAL A 42 -1.20 -0.22 -11.95
CA VAL A 42 -0.41 0.98 -12.30
C VAL A 42 0.85 1.08 -11.45
N THR A 43 0.75 0.74 -10.17
CA THR A 43 1.86 0.87 -9.20
C THR A 43 2.83 -0.30 -9.23
N GLU A 44 2.56 -1.34 -10.04
CA GLU A 44 3.35 -2.58 -10.04
C GLU A 44 3.54 -3.15 -8.63
N GLN A 45 2.56 -2.92 -7.74
CA GLN A 45 2.54 -3.57 -6.44
C GLN A 45 2.51 -5.07 -6.72
N GLN A 46 3.65 -5.71 -6.49
CA GLN A 46 3.73 -7.16 -6.58
C GLN A 46 2.66 -7.72 -5.65
N ASP A 47 1.89 -8.69 -6.15
CA ASP A 47 0.87 -9.35 -5.35
C ASP A 47 1.50 -9.75 -4.02
N VAL A 48 0.88 -9.35 -2.91
CA VAL A 48 1.37 -9.66 -1.55
C VAL A 48 1.58 -11.16 -1.37
N ARG A 49 0.90 -12.00 -2.15
CA ARG A 49 1.12 -13.45 -2.22
C ARG A 49 2.53 -13.82 -2.65
N ASN A 50 3.14 -13.07 -3.55
CA ASN A 50 4.52 -13.30 -4.01
C ASN A 50 5.58 -12.73 -3.04
N LEU A 51 5.14 -12.09 -1.95
CA LEU A 51 6.01 -11.59 -0.89
C LEU A 51 5.91 -12.46 0.37
N ASN A 52 4.96 -13.40 0.45
CA ASN A 52 4.79 -14.28 1.59
C ASN A 52 5.12 -15.72 1.20
N PHE A 53 6.16 -16.29 1.79
CA PHE A 53 6.58 -17.66 1.56
C PHE A 53 6.41 -18.51 2.82
N LYS A 54 6.23 -19.82 2.64
CA LYS A 54 6.15 -20.77 3.75
C LYS A 54 7.55 -21.14 4.22
N ALA A 55 7.74 -21.24 5.54
CA ALA A 55 8.97 -21.79 6.09
C ALA A 55 9.19 -23.23 5.57
N GLY A 56 10.38 -23.52 5.06
CA GLY A 56 10.76 -24.77 4.41
C GLY A 56 10.73 -24.75 2.88
N ASP A 57 10.18 -23.71 2.25
CA ASP A 57 10.21 -23.59 0.78
C ASP A 57 11.63 -23.26 0.27
N THR A 58 11.88 -23.61 -1.00
CA THR A 58 13.12 -23.26 -1.68
C THR A 58 12.88 -22.12 -2.66
N LEU A 59 13.52 -20.98 -2.41
CA LEU A 59 13.51 -19.84 -3.29
C LEU A 59 14.67 -19.95 -4.30
N ILE A 60 14.32 -20.06 -5.57
CA ILE A 60 15.27 -20.04 -6.70
C ILE A 60 15.27 -18.64 -7.28
N LEU A 61 16.46 -18.04 -7.40
CA LEU A 61 16.67 -16.68 -7.89
C LEU A 61 17.31 -16.73 -9.27
N ASP A 62 16.95 -15.77 -10.13
CA ASP A 62 17.47 -15.67 -11.49
C ASP A 62 18.99 -15.44 -11.53
N ARG A 63 19.55 -14.87 -10.45
CA ARG A 63 20.98 -14.59 -10.30
C ARG A 63 21.42 -14.71 -8.85
N GLU A 64 22.71 -14.95 -8.67
CA GLU A 64 23.33 -14.90 -7.35
C GLU A 64 23.30 -13.47 -6.81
N GLN A 65 22.58 -13.27 -5.71
CA GLN A 65 22.44 -11.97 -5.05
C GLN A 65 22.70 -12.09 -3.54
N LYS A 66 22.91 -10.93 -2.91
CA LYS A 66 23.14 -10.86 -1.47
C LYS A 66 21.78 -10.88 -0.76
N ILE A 67 21.54 -11.89 0.04
CA ILE A 67 20.29 -12.09 0.76
C ILE A 67 20.57 -11.89 2.25
N LYS A 68 19.86 -10.94 2.86
CA LYS A 68 19.88 -10.76 4.30
C LYS A 68 18.75 -11.61 4.89
N THR A 69 19.13 -12.75 5.45
CA THR A 69 18.23 -13.60 6.24
C THR A 69 18.09 -13.03 7.65
N PRO A 70 17.09 -13.46 8.43
CA PRO A 70 16.89 -12.98 9.80
C PRO A 70 18.15 -13.13 10.68
N SER A 71 18.92 -14.21 10.51
CA SER A 71 20.11 -14.46 11.32
C SER A 71 21.42 -14.04 10.68
N LYS A 72 21.53 -14.05 9.34
CA LYS A 72 22.81 -13.89 8.63
C LYS A 72 22.66 -13.33 7.23
N ILE A 73 23.77 -12.89 6.66
CA ILE A 73 23.85 -12.46 5.26
C ILE A 73 24.48 -13.59 4.45
N VAL A 74 23.77 -14.06 3.44
CA VAL A 74 24.23 -15.14 2.54
C VAL A 74 24.14 -14.69 1.09
N LYS A 75 25.11 -15.10 0.28
CA LYS A 75 25.14 -14.81 -1.16
C LYS A 75 25.01 -16.12 -1.92
N ARG A 76 23.84 -16.38 -2.52
CA ARG A 76 23.51 -17.61 -3.25
C ARG A 76 22.42 -17.33 -4.30
N ALA A 77 22.33 -18.20 -5.31
CA ALA A 77 21.26 -18.17 -6.31
C ALA A 77 20.04 -19.05 -5.93
N ALA A 78 20.19 -19.92 -4.91
CA ALA A 78 19.10 -20.69 -4.35
C ALA A 78 19.22 -20.68 -2.82
N LEU A 79 18.11 -20.44 -2.14
CA LEU A 79 18.02 -20.34 -0.69
C LEU A 79 16.84 -21.15 -0.18
N VAL A 80 17.09 -22.03 0.78
CA VAL A 80 16.03 -22.68 1.55
C VAL A 80 15.58 -21.70 2.63
N LEU A 81 14.29 -21.45 2.71
CA LEU A 81 13.67 -20.53 3.66
C LEU A 81 13.48 -21.24 5.01
N ASP A 82 14.59 -21.50 5.69
CA ASP A 82 14.67 -22.28 6.93
C ASP A 82 14.36 -21.47 8.20
N GLU A 83 14.39 -20.15 8.12
CA GLU A 83 14.14 -19.24 9.23
C GLU A 83 12.81 -18.50 9.03
N VAL A 84 12.07 -18.27 10.11
CA VAL A 84 10.85 -17.45 10.11
C VAL A 84 11.26 -16.00 10.28
N GLY A 85 10.74 -15.10 9.43
CA GLY A 85 11.03 -13.68 9.51
C GLY A 85 11.12 -13.01 8.15
N VAL A 86 11.72 -11.82 8.15
CA VAL A 86 11.84 -10.98 6.94
C VAL A 86 13.18 -11.22 6.29
N TYR A 87 13.16 -11.50 4.98
CA TYR A 87 14.34 -11.64 4.14
C TYR A 87 14.41 -10.44 3.18
N GLU A 88 15.54 -9.75 3.17
CA GLU A 88 15.79 -8.66 2.23
C GLU A 88 16.65 -9.18 1.06
N LEU A 89 16.13 -9.09 -0.15
CA LEU A 89 16.84 -9.32 -1.41
C LEU A 89 17.19 -7.98 -2.07
N ASP A 90 18.01 -7.99 -3.11
CA ASP A 90 18.40 -6.76 -3.81
C ASP A 90 17.21 -6.10 -4.53
N ASP A 91 16.23 -6.90 -4.95
CA ASP A 91 15.06 -6.46 -5.74
C ASP A 91 13.77 -6.32 -4.93
N ARG A 92 13.62 -7.07 -3.83
CA ARG A 92 12.39 -7.07 -3.02
C ARG A 92 12.62 -7.56 -1.59
N ILE A 93 11.64 -7.30 -0.73
CA ILE A 93 11.59 -7.82 0.63
C ILE A 93 10.51 -8.89 0.70
N ILE A 94 10.84 -10.06 1.24
CA ILE A 94 9.89 -11.17 1.41
C ILE A 94 9.75 -11.51 2.90
N ALA A 95 8.57 -11.96 3.30
CA ALA A 95 8.29 -12.48 4.63
C ALA A 95 8.12 -14.00 4.55
N VAL A 96 8.76 -14.71 5.46
CA VAL A 96 8.66 -16.16 5.61
C VAL A 96 7.91 -16.44 6.90
N ASN A 97 6.77 -17.09 6.79
CA ASN A 97 5.87 -17.35 7.91
C ASN A 97 5.57 -18.85 8.03
N LEU A 98 5.23 -19.29 9.24
CA LEU A 98 4.67 -20.62 9.51
C LEU A 98 3.16 -20.71 9.21
N VAL A 99 2.56 -19.57 8.84
CA VAL A 99 1.11 -19.39 8.77
C VAL A 99 0.52 -20.31 7.71
N ASP A 100 -0.52 -21.04 8.12
CA ASP A 100 -1.35 -21.84 7.24
C ASP A 100 -2.49 -20.97 6.67
N GLU A 101 -2.65 -20.97 5.35
CA GLU A 101 -3.71 -20.20 4.67
C GLU A 101 -5.11 -20.62 5.12
N MET A 102 -5.27 -21.88 5.56
CA MET A 102 -6.54 -22.40 6.07
C MET A 102 -6.89 -21.80 7.44
N GLU A 103 -5.91 -21.58 8.32
CA GLU A 103 -6.13 -20.94 9.63
C GLU A 103 -6.43 -19.45 9.50
N SER A 104 -5.89 -18.78 8.49
CA SER A 104 -6.11 -17.35 8.24
C SER A 104 -7.31 -17.04 7.35
N ASN A 105 -8.03 -18.07 6.87
CA ASN A 105 -9.20 -17.89 6.03
C ASN A 105 -10.40 -17.42 6.87
N VAL A 106 -10.73 -16.14 6.78
CA VAL A 106 -11.93 -15.55 7.43
C VAL A 106 -13.24 -15.91 6.74
N ASN A 107 -13.20 -16.52 5.55
CA ASN A 107 -14.34 -17.03 4.78
C ASN A 107 -14.32 -18.57 4.73
N LEU A 108 -14.18 -19.23 5.87
CA LEU A 108 -14.34 -20.68 5.94
C LEU A 108 -15.85 -21.04 5.90
N ASP A 109 -16.22 -21.97 5.02
CA ASP A 109 -17.59 -22.54 4.96
C ASP A 109 -17.99 -23.25 6.27
N LYS A 110 -17.02 -23.58 7.12
CA LYS A 110 -17.23 -24.14 8.47
C LYS A 110 -16.27 -23.47 9.46
N PRO A 111 -16.78 -22.80 10.52
CA PRO A 111 -15.92 -22.18 11.52
C PRO A 111 -15.16 -23.27 12.29
N VAL A 112 -13.82 -23.16 12.29
CA VAL A 112 -12.93 -23.99 13.12
C VAL A 112 -12.32 -23.06 14.18
N GLY A 113 -12.69 -23.27 15.44
CA GLY A 113 -12.17 -22.51 16.59
C GLY A 113 -13.25 -21.94 17.49
N THR A 114 -12.94 -21.82 18.79
CA THR A 114 -13.80 -21.16 19.77
C THR A 114 -13.73 -19.65 19.54
N MET A 115 -14.85 -19.02 19.20
CA MET A 115 -14.93 -17.56 19.02
C MET A 115 -14.44 -16.86 20.29
N SER A 116 -13.29 -16.18 20.22
CA SER A 116 -12.86 -15.22 21.22
C SER A 116 -13.72 -13.97 21.09
N THR A 117 -14.75 -13.86 21.94
CA THR A 117 -15.74 -12.77 21.95
C THR A 117 -15.16 -11.40 22.36
N GLU A 118 -13.84 -11.23 22.37
CA GLU A 118 -13.20 -10.03 22.91
C GLU A 118 -11.98 -9.63 22.09
N TYR A 119 -12.25 -9.25 20.84
CA TYR A 119 -11.31 -8.46 20.05
C TYR A 119 -12.00 -7.16 19.65
N GLU A 120 -11.81 -6.12 20.45
CA GLU A 120 -12.06 -4.76 20.00
C GLU A 120 -11.03 -4.41 18.92
N LEU A 121 -11.46 -4.37 17.67
CA LEU A 121 -10.70 -3.78 16.57
C LEU A 121 -10.46 -2.31 16.90
N LYS A 122 -9.35 -2.00 17.58
CA LYS A 122 -8.90 -0.62 17.75
C LYS A 122 -8.35 -0.17 16.41
N PRO A 123 -9.00 0.80 15.71
CA PRO A 123 -8.43 1.34 14.49
C PRO A 123 -7.08 1.96 14.87
N VAL A 124 -6.00 1.37 14.36
CA VAL A 124 -4.68 1.99 14.40
C VAL A 124 -4.81 3.24 13.56
N LYS A 125 -4.96 4.39 14.22
CA LYS A 125 -4.84 5.70 13.58
C LYS A 125 -3.37 5.85 13.19
N GLU A 126 -3.05 5.42 11.97
CA GLU A 126 -1.79 5.75 11.33
C GLU A 126 -1.70 7.28 11.27
N LYS A 127 -0.91 7.87 12.17
CA LYS A 127 -0.60 9.30 12.15
C LYS A 127 0.29 9.54 10.95
N ARG A 128 -0.34 9.77 9.80
CA ARG A 128 0.36 10.19 8.59
C ARG A 128 0.64 11.68 8.75
N GLU A 129 1.88 12.02 9.10
CA GLU A 129 2.32 13.41 9.13
C GLU A 129 2.30 13.94 7.70
N PHE A 130 1.39 14.84 7.39
CA PHE A 130 1.34 15.48 6.08
C PHE A 130 2.37 16.61 6.08
N ALA A 131 3.36 16.53 5.20
CA ALA A 131 4.39 17.57 5.04
C ALA A 131 3.84 18.97 4.66
N TRP A 132 2.54 19.07 4.41
CA TRP A 132 1.82 20.31 4.10
C TRP A 132 1.39 21.10 5.33
N ASP A 133 1.44 20.50 6.53
CA ASP A 133 1.02 21.14 7.77
C ASP A 133 1.78 22.46 7.99
N ILE A 134 3.09 22.47 7.72
CA ILE A 134 3.93 23.67 7.86
C ILE A 134 3.54 24.79 6.87
N TRP A 135 3.14 24.43 5.66
CA TRP A 135 2.75 25.38 4.61
C TRP A 135 1.38 25.97 4.88
N LEU A 136 0.43 25.15 5.35
CA LEU A 136 -0.90 25.63 5.75
C LEU A 136 -0.82 26.58 6.96
N LEU A 137 0.05 26.27 7.93
CA LEU A 137 0.28 27.12 9.09
C LEU A 137 0.94 28.46 8.69
N ALA A 138 1.88 28.44 7.75
CA ALA A 138 2.49 29.65 7.20
C ALA A 138 1.46 30.53 6.44
N ILE A 139 0.57 29.93 5.65
CA ILE A 139 -0.50 30.65 4.95
C ILE A 139 -1.48 31.27 5.95
N ALA A 140 -1.89 30.52 6.98
CA ALA A 140 -2.76 31.03 8.04
C ALA A 140 -2.12 32.24 8.75
N LEU A 141 -0.83 32.16 9.09
CA LEU A 141 -0.09 33.27 9.69
C LEU A 141 -0.03 34.49 8.76
N PHE A 142 0.18 34.27 7.46
CA PHE A 142 0.20 35.34 6.46
C PHE A 142 -1.13 36.10 6.40
N PHE A 143 -2.26 35.40 6.46
CA PHE A 143 -3.58 36.05 6.50
C PHE A 143 -3.78 36.91 7.75
N VAL A 144 -3.34 36.44 8.91
CA VAL A 144 -3.41 37.23 10.16
C VAL A 144 -2.60 38.53 10.05
N VAL A 145 -1.38 38.46 9.50
CA VAL A 145 -0.54 39.65 9.29
C VAL A 145 -1.18 40.59 8.27
N LEU A 146 -1.77 40.05 7.21
CA LEU A 146 -2.48 40.83 6.19
C LEU A 146 -3.69 41.56 6.79
N GLU A 147 -4.48 40.89 7.63
CA GLU A 147 -5.60 41.54 8.32
C GLU A 147 -5.15 42.69 9.21
N VAL A 148 -4.09 42.50 10.01
CA VAL A 148 -3.53 43.56 10.86
C VAL A 148 -3.02 44.73 10.01
N PHE A 149 -2.37 44.44 8.90
CA PHE A 149 -1.91 45.47 7.96
C PHE A 149 -3.09 46.21 7.31
N PHE A 150 -4.14 45.49 6.94
CA PHE A 150 -5.35 46.06 6.34
C PHE A 150 -6.11 46.96 7.31
N ILE A 151 -6.21 46.56 8.59
CA ILE A 151 -6.79 47.38 9.66
C ILE A 151 -5.97 48.66 9.85
N ARG A 152 -4.63 48.55 9.87
CA ARG A 152 -3.72 49.70 9.97
C ARG A 152 -3.82 50.64 8.76
N TYR A 153 -3.97 50.10 7.56
CA TYR A 153 -4.13 50.90 6.34
C TYR A 153 -5.48 51.63 6.29
N ARG A 154 -6.54 51.01 6.82
CA ARG A 154 -7.89 51.59 6.88
C ARG A 154 -8.06 52.61 8.02
N GLY A 155 -7.09 52.73 8.92
CA GLY A 155 -7.05 53.78 9.94
C GLY A 155 -8.00 53.56 11.12
N ASP A 156 -8.32 52.31 11.45
CA ASP A 156 -9.18 51.97 12.62
C ASP A 156 -8.38 51.85 13.94
N VAL A 157 -7.14 52.35 13.96
CA VAL A 157 -6.29 52.62 15.14
C VAL A 157 -5.40 53.83 14.88
#